data_AF-A0A2N2SBX2-F1
#
_entry.id   AF-A0A2N2SBX2-F1
#
_cell.length_a   1.000
_cell.length_b   1.000
_cell.length_c   1.000
_cell.angle_alpha   90.00
_cell.angle_beta   90.00
_cell.angle_gamma   90.00
#
_symmetry.space_group_name_H-M   'P 1'
#
loop_
_entity.id
_entity.type
_entity.pdbx_description
1 polymer ?
#
loop_
_entity_poly.entity_id
_entity_poly.type
_entity_poly.pdbx_seq_one_letter_code
_entity_poly.pdbx_strand_id
1 'polypeptide(L)'
;DDRDFKWNNYISRYHMRHLDLMDVLAMYSGRANAPLDQMAQLCGFPGKLGMDGSKVWDAYKNGEIGAIRDYCETDVANTYLVFLRFQLMRGLLTKQRYDEEVQLVRDTLQGYGLPHWQEFLAAWG
;
A
#
# COMPACT_ATOMS: atom_id res chain seq x y z
N ASP A 1 29.47 -14.59 -6.91
CA ASP A 1 30.58 -13.64 -6.98
C ASP A 1 29.97 -12.28 -7.31
N ASP A 2 29.42 -11.61 -6.30
CA ASP A 2 28.38 -10.59 -6.45
C ASP A 2 28.98 -9.20 -6.72
N ARG A 3 29.18 -8.88 -8.00
CA ARG A 3 29.50 -7.51 -8.45
C ARG A 3 28.45 -6.48 -8.01
N ASP A 4 27.23 -6.92 -7.71
CA ASP A 4 26.13 -6.07 -7.27
C ASP A 4 26.20 -5.69 -5.78
N PHE A 5 27.07 -6.34 -4.98
CA PHE A 5 27.12 -6.06 -3.54
C PHE A 5 27.56 -4.61 -3.23
N LYS A 6 28.37 -3.99 -4.10
CA LYS A 6 28.82 -2.60 -3.96
C LYS A 6 27.67 -1.58 -4.03
N TRP A 7 26.61 -1.91 -4.76
CA TRP A 7 25.41 -1.07 -4.93
C TRP A 7 24.25 -1.51 -4.03
N ASN A 8 24.50 -2.50 -3.18
CA ASN A 8 23.55 -3.14 -2.28
C ASN A 8 23.65 -2.51 -0.88
N ASN A 9 23.49 -1.19 -0.82
CA ASN A 9 23.37 -0.47 0.44
C ASN A 9 21.94 0.05 0.59
N TYR A 10 21.49 0.18 1.83
CA TYR A 10 20.12 0.60 2.17
C TYR A 10 19.67 1.91 1.49
N ILE A 11 20.62 2.79 1.18
CA ILE A 11 20.38 4.11 0.56
C ILE A 11 20.16 3.98 -0.96
N SER A 12 20.64 2.91 -1.58
CA SER A 12 20.49 2.67 -3.01
C SER A 12 19.03 2.38 -3.35
N ARG A 13 18.42 3.28 -4.11
CA ARG A 13 16.98 3.20 -4.46
C ARG A 13 16.73 2.45 -5.77
N TYR A 14 17.78 2.07 -6.49
CA TYR A 14 17.67 1.45 -7.83
C TYR A 14 17.64 -0.08 -7.81
N HIS A 15 17.57 -0.69 -6.62
CA HIS A 15 17.45 -2.14 -6.48
C HIS A 15 16.12 -2.55 -5.85
N MET A 16 15.70 -3.78 -6.09
CA MET A 16 14.41 -4.30 -5.59
C MET A 16 14.48 -4.89 -4.17
N ARG A 17 15.62 -4.77 -3.47
CA ARG A 17 15.77 -5.28 -2.09
C ARG A 17 15.11 -4.38 -1.04
N HIS A 18 15.27 -3.07 -1.20
CA HIS A 18 14.53 -2.04 -0.46
C HIS A 18 13.68 -1.28 -1.46
N LEU A 19 12.50 -1.84 -1.75
CA LEU A 19 11.59 -1.33 -2.75
C LEU A 19 10.74 -0.21 -2.17
N ASP A 20 10.91 1.00 -2.71
CA ASP A 20 9.88 2.03 -2.65
C ASP A 20 9.01 1.90 -3.91
N LEU A 21 7.75 1.50 -3.71
CA LEU A 21 6.83 1.24 -4.81
C LEU A 21 6.50 2.52 -5.59
N MET A 22 6.42 3.67 -4.91
CA MET A 22 6.13 4.95 -5.56
C MET A 22 7.30 5.37 -6.44
N ASP A 23 8.52 5.32 -5.91
CA ASP A 23 9.72 5.71 -6.64
C ASP A 23 9.89 4.84 -7.91
N VAL A 24 9.61 3.53 -7.81
CA VAL A 24 9.68 2.63 -8.98
C VAL A 24 8.58 2.93 -10.00
N LEU A 25 7.32 3.10 -9.56
CA LEU A 25 6.20 3.41 -10.46
C LEU A 25 6.35 4.78 -11.13
N ALA A 26 6.97 5.73 -10.45
CA ALA A 26 7.31 7.06 -10.97
C ALA A 26 8.59 7.07 -11.83
N MET A 27 9.21 5.91 -12.09
CA MET A 27 10.50 5.79 -12.79
C MET A 27 11.59 6.69 -12.19
N TYR A 28 11.60 6.81 -10.86
CA TYR A 28 12.51 7.64 -10.07
C TYR A 28 12.43 9.15 -10.38
N SER A 29 11.32 9.59 -10.98
CA SER A 29 11.05 11.00 -11.28
C SER A 29 10.02 11.56 -10.31
N GLY A 30 10.44 12.51 -9.47
CA GLY A 30 9.53 13.16 -8.51
C GLY A 30 8.37 13.94 -9.14
N ARG A 31 8.36 14.13 -10.47
CA ARG A 31 7.24 14.75 -11.20
C ARG A 31 6.14 13.75 -11.59
N ALA A 32 6.42 12.46 -11.51
CA ALA A 32 5.51 11.38 -11.89
C ALA A 32 4.91 10.65 -10.67
N ASN A 33 5.10 11.18 -9.47
CA ASN A 33 4.52 10.61 -8.25
C ASN A 33 2.99 10.75 -8.27
N ALA A 34 2.30 9.67 -7.94
CA ALA A 34 0.85 9.64 -7.77
C ALA A 34 0.49 9.40 -6.30
N PRO A 35 -0.62 9.95 -5.78
CA PRO A 35 -1.09 9.59 -4.44
C PRO A 35 -1.42 8.10 -4.35
N LEU A 36 -1.09 7.45 -3.22
CA LEU A 36 -1.44 6.03 -2.97
C LEU A 36 -2.94 5.78 -3.17
N ASP A 37 -3.78 6.70 -2.71
CA ASP A 37 -5.23 6.66 -2.88
C ASP A 37 -5.64 6.45 -4.34
N GLN A 38 -5.14 7.30 -5.24
CA GLN A 38 -5.45 7.22 -6.66
C GLN A 38 -4.93 5.92 -7.27
N MET A 39 -3.71 5.50 -6.91
CA MET A 39 -3.14 4.25 -7.40
C MET A 39 -3.93 3.03 -6.95
N ALA A 40 -4.38 3.01 -5.70
CA ALA A 40 -5.21 1.94 -5.15
C ALA A 40 -6.56 1.87 -5.87
N GLN A 41 -7.24 3.01 -6.02
CA GLN A 41 -8.52 3.10 -6.74
C GLN A 41 -8.39 2.66 -8.21
N LEU A 42 -7.34 3.10 -8.92
CA LEU A 42 -7.05 2.67 -10.29
C LEU A 42 -6.85 1.15 -10.40
N CYS A 43 -6.36 0.50 -9.35
CA CYS A 43 -6.19 -0.94 -9.29
C CYS A 43 -7.47 -1.70 -8.88
N GLY A 44 -8.56 -0.99 -8.58
CA GLY A 44 -9.82 -1.55 -8.08
C GLY A 44 -9.83 -1.84 -6.58
N PHE A 45 -8.91 -1.24 -5.82
CA PHE A 45 -8.86 -1.34 -4.36
C PHE A 45 -9.55 -0.15 -3.70
N PRO A 46 -9.86 -0.20 -2.39
CA PRO A 46 -10.68 0.82 -1.72
C PRO A 46 -10.11 2.23 -1.78
N GLY A 47 -8.78 2.36 -1.77
CA GLY A 47 -8.14 3.65 -1.58
C GLY A 47 -8.33 4.17 -0.15
N LYS A 48 -8.14 5.46 0.02
CA LYS A 48 -8.14 6.13 1.31
C LYS A 48 -9.57 6.33 1.79
N LEU A 49 -9.88 5.75 2.95
CA LEU A 49 -11.18 5.92 3.59
C LEU A 49 -11.00 6.81 4.81
N GLY A 50 -11.57 8.01 4.74
CA GLY A 50 -11.60 8.96 5.86
C GLY A 50 -10.48 10.01 5.84
N MET A 51 -9.46 9.83 6.68
CA MET A 51 -8.51 10.89 7.07
C MET A 51 -7.48 11.18 5.97
N ASP A 52 -7.16 12.47 5.77
CA ASP A 52 -6.02 12.87 4.94
C ASP A 52 -4.74 13.01 5.78
N GLY A 53 -3.56 12.74 5.21
CA GLY A 53 -2.28 12.80 5.93
C GLY A 53 -2.00 14.20 6.49
N SER A 54 -2.53 15.24 5.84
CA SER A 54 -2.47 16.63 6.35
C SER A 54 -3.20 16.83 7.68
N LYS A 55 -4.15 15.97 8.03
CA LYS A 55 -4.97 16.09 9.25
C LYS A 55 -4.38 15.36 10.46
N VAL A 56 -3.32 14.57 10.28
CA VAL A 56 -2.71 13.75 11.36
C VAL A 56 -2.25 14.61 12.54
N TRP A 57 -1.66 15.77 12.27
CA TRP A 57 -1.18 16.67 13.33
C TRP A 57 -2.33 17.27 14.16
N ASP A 58 -3.41 17.67 13.49
CA ASP A 58 -4.59 18.21 14.17
C ASP A 58 -5.31 17.12 14.97
N ALA A 59 -5.49 15.92 14.39
CA ALA A 59 -6.03 14.75 15.08
C ALA A 59 -5.22 14.40 16.33
N TYR A 60 -3.89 14.46 16.24
CA TYR A 60 -3.01 14.20 17.39
C TYR A 60 -3.21 15.22 18.51
N LYS A 61 -3.25 16.52 18.18
CA LYS A 61 -3.53 17.59 19.17
C LYS A 61 -4.90 17.42 19.83
N ASN A 62 -5.87 16.87 19.11
CA ASN A 62 -7.22 16.60 19.61
C ASN A 62 -7.32 15.28 20.40
N GLY A 63 -6.24 14.50 20.52
CA GLY A 63 -6.25 13.21 21.20
C GLY A 63 -6.88 12.07 20.41
N GLU A 64 -7.10 12.23 19.10
CA GLU A 64 -7.76 11.29 18.20
C GLU A 64 -6.81 10.17 17.73
N ILE A 65 -6.06 9.57 18.64
CA ILE A 65 -5.04 8.55 18.32
C ILE A 65 -5.64 7.31 17.65
N GLY A 66 -6.87 6.94 18.02
CA GLY A 66 -7.59 5.83 17.38
C GLY A 66 -7.76 6.06 15.88
N ALA A 67 -8.23 7.25 15.49
CA ALA A 67 -8.44 7.59 14.08
C ALA A 67 -7.12 7.60 13.27
N ILE A 68 -6.02 8.06 13.89
CA ILE A 68 -4.69 8.02 13.26
C ILE A 68 -4.24 6.57 13.04
N ARG A 69 -4.44 5.69 14.02
CA ARG A 69 -4.09 4.28 13.88
C ARG A 69 -4.91 3.61 12.79
N ASP A 70 -6.22 3.79 12.81
CA ASP A 70 -7.13 3.18 11.85
C ASP A 70 -6.78 3.65 10.42
N TYR A 71 -6.43 4.94 10.25
CA TYR A 71 -5.88 5.48 9.01
C TYR A 71 -4.59 4.76 8.57
N CYS A 72 -3.58 4.69 9.45
CA CYS A 72 -2.30 4.05 9.13
C CYS A 72 -2.48 2.57 8.74
N GLU A 73 -3.38 1.86 9.40
CA GLU A 73 -3.69 0.47 9.08
C GLU A 73 -4.26 0.31 7.66
N THR A 74 -5.23 1.16 7.27
CA THR A 74 -5.82 1.12 5.91
C THR A 74 -4.81 1.49 4.82
N ASP A 75 -3.89 2.43 5.09
CA ASP A 75 -2.80 2.78 4.15
C ASP A 75 -1.82 1.60 3.95
N VAL A 76 -1.52 0.84 5.01
CA VAL A 76 -0.71 -0.38 4.91
C VAL A 76 -1.41 -1.44 4.05
N ALA A 77 -2.71 -1.65 4.27
CA ALA A 77 -3.50 -2.59 3.47
C ALA A 77 -3.50 -2.21 1.98
N ASN A 78 -3.79 -0.93 1.65
CA ASN A 78 -3.72 -0.44 0.27
C ASN A 78 -2.32 -0.61 -0.33
N THR A 79 -1.28 -0.27 0.41
CA THR A 79 0.11 -0.41 -0.05
C THR A 79 0.42 -1.86 -0.41
N TYR A 80 0.02 -2.82 0.42
CA TYR A 80 0.22 -4.23 0.15
C TYR A 80 -0.55 -4.71 -1.09
N LEU A 81 -1.79 -4.26 -1.28
CA LEU A 81 -2.58 -4.62 -2.46
C LEU A 81 -1.98 -4.07 -3.76
N VAL A 82 -1.52 -2.82 -3.75
CA VAL A 82 -0.81 -2.24 -4.89
C VAL A 82 0.50 -2.99 -5.15
N PHE A 83 1.20 -3.42 -4.10
CA PHE A 83 2.37 -4.29 -4.23
C PHE A 83 2.03 -5.64 -4.90
N LEU A 84 0.94 -6.31 -4.50
CA LEU A 84 0.50 -7.55 -5.17
C LEU A 84 0.20 -7.31 -6.66
N ARG A 85 -0.47 -6.21 -6.99
CA ARG A 85 -0.73 -5.82 -8.39
C ARG A 85 0.57 -5.61 -9.16
N PHE A 86 1.52 -4.92 -8.56
CA PHE A 86 2.84 -4.69 -9.14
C PHE A 86 3.60 -6.00 -9.39
N GLN A 87 3.55 -6.94 -8.45
CA GLN A 87 4.20 -8.26 -8.60
C GLN A 87 3.55 -9.09 -9.71
N LEU A 88 2.22 -9.00 -9.89
CA LEU A 88 1.52 -9.58 -11.03
C LEU A 88 1.99 -8.95 -12.35
N MET A 89 2.08 -7.62 -12.44
CA MET A 89 2.54 -6.92 -13.65
C MET A 89 3.97 -7.29 -14.04
N ARG A 90 4.81 -7.64 -13.05
CA ARG A 90 6.19 -8.12 -13.27
C ARG A 90 6.28 -9.60 -13.64
N GLY A 91 5.17 -10.33 -13.65
CA GLY A 91 5.13 -11.77 -13.90
C GLY A 91 5.70 -12.62 -12.75
N LEU A 92 5.90 -12.04 -11.55
CA LEU A 92 6.35 -12.77 -10.38
C LEU A 92 5.21 -13.52 -9.69
N LEU A 93 3.98 -13.02 -9.84
CA LEU A 93 2.76 -13.75 -9.47
C LEU A 93 2.04 -14.18 -10.74
N THR A 94 1.55 -15.42 -10.74
CA THR A 94 0.53 -15.83 -11.70
C THR A 94 -0.79 -15.16 -11.36
N LYS A 95 -1.73 -15.10 -12.32
CA LYS A 95 -3.08 -14.57 -12.04
C LYS A 95 -3.76 -15.33 -10.90
N GLN A 96 -3.66 -16.65 -10.89
CA GLN A 96 -4.21 -17.48 -9.82
C GLN A 96 -3.61 -17.11 -8.46
N ARG A 97 -2.27 -17.04 -8.35
CA ARG A 97 -1.64 -16.72 -7.07
C ARG A 97 -1.99 -15.31 -6.61
N TYR A 98 -2.03 -14.35 -7.53
CA TYR A 98 -2.48 -13.00 -7.23
C TYR A 98 -3.90 -12.98 -6.64
N ASP A 99 -4.84 -13.74 -7.21
CA ASP A 99 -6.21 -13.82 -6.71
C ASP A 99 -6.28 -14.48 -5.32
N GLU A 100 -5.51 -15.54 -5.09
CA GLU A 100 -5.38 -16.19 -3.77
C GLU A 100 -4.87 -15.21 -2.70
N GLU A 101 -3.83 -14.44 -2.99
CA GLU A 101 -3.27 -13.46 -2.05
C GLU A 101 -4.24 -12.31 -1.77
N VAL A 102 -4.94 -11.81 -2.81
CA VAL A 102 -5.96 -10.77 -2.63
C VAL A 102 -7.12 -11.29 -1.78
N GLN A 103 -7.57 -12.52 -2.01
CA GLN A 103 -8.62 -13.14 -1.20
C GLN A 103 -8.17 -13.32 0.25
N LEU A 104 -6.93 -13.77 0.48
CA LEU A 104 -6.36 -13.90 1.82
C LEU A 104 -6.39 -12.56 2.59
N VAL A 105 -6.04 -11.45 1.93
CA VAL A 105 -6.13 -10.13 2.55
C VAL A 105 -7.58 -9.82 2.91
N ARG A 106 -8.53 -10.03 1.98
CA ARG A 106 -9.94 -9.76 2.21
C ARG A 106 -10.49 -10.55 3.41
N ASP A 107 -10.19 -11.85 3.47
CA ASP A 107 -10.61 -12.74 4.58
C ASP A 107 -9.98 -12.33 5.91
N THR A 108 -8.69 -11.94 5.89
CA THR A 108 -7.97 -11.49 7.09
C THR A 108 -8.60 -10.22 7.66
N LEU A 109 -8.86 -9.22 6.82
CA LEU A 109 -9.48 -7.96 7.25
C LEU A 109 -10.91 -8.18 7.75
N GLN A 110 -11.66 -9.07 7.11
CA GLN A 110 -13.01 -9.44 7.55
C GLN A 110 -12.99 -10.07 8.94
N GLY A 111 -11.96 -10.86 9.27
CA GLY A 111 -11.78 -11.49 10.57
C GLY A 111 -11.55 -10.50 11.73
N TYR A 112 -11.08 -9.28 11.47
CA TYR A 112 -10.83 -8.30 12.54
C TYR A 112 -12.10 -7.66 13.12
N GLY A 113 -13.17 -7.54 12.32
CA GLY A 113 -14.47 -7.05 12.79
C GLY A 113 -14.51 -5.61 13.31
N LEU A 114 -13.46 -4.80 13.12
CA LEU A 114 -13.42 -3.39 13.52
C LEU A 114 -14.15 -2.51 12.50
N PRO A 115 -14.76 -1.37 12.91
CA PRO A 115 -15.57 -0.53 12.02
C PRO A 115 -14.84 -0.05 10.77
N HIS A 116 -13.59 0.42 10.90
CA HIS A 116 -12.81 0.89 9.75
C HIS A 116 -12.53 -0.22 8.73
N TRP A 117 -12.39 -1.47 9.17
CA TRP A 117 -12.25 -2.61 8.26
C TRP A 117 -13.56 -2.97 7.56
N GLN A 118 -14.70 -2.79 8.21
CA GLN A 118 -16.00 -2.96 7.56
C GLN A 118 -16.22 -1.89 6.47
N GLU A 119 -15.89 -0.63 6.77
CA GLU A 119 -15.90 0.45 5.78
C GLU A 119 -14.92 0.17 4.63
N PHE A 120 -13.72 -0.32 4.95
CA PHE A 120 -12.72 -0.75 3.97
C PHE A 120 -13.22 -1.82 3.02
N LEU A 121 -13.81 -2.87 3.56
CA LEU A 121 -14.37 -3.96 2.76
C LEU A 121 -15.62 -3.53 1.98
N ALA A 122 -16.43 -2.61 2.51
CA ALA A 122 -17.61 -2.10 1.81
C ALA A 122 -17.25 -1.22 0.60
N ALA A 123 -16.16 -0.46 0.69
CA ALA A 123 -15.62 0.30 -0.44
C ALA A 123 -14.83 -0.59 -1.42
N TRP A 124 -14.52 -1.83 -1.04
CA TRP A 124 -13.81 -2.78 -1.88
C TRP A 124 -14.79 -3.52 -2.78
N GLY A 125 -14.86 -3.11 -4.06
CA GLY A 125 -15.71 -3.71 -5.10
C GLY A 125 -15.78 -5.23 -5.07
#